data_AF-A0A9E2YI72-F1
#
_entry.id   AF-A0A9E2YI72-F1
#
_cell.length_a   1.000
_cell.length_b   1.000
_cell.length_c   1.000
_cell.angle_alpha   90.00
_cell.angle_beta   90.00
_cell.angle_gamma   90.00
#
_symmetry.space_group_name_H-M   'P 1'
#
loop_
_entity.id
_entity.type
_entity.pdbx_description
1 polymer ?
#
loop_
_entity_poly.entity_id
_entity_poly.type
_entity_poly.pdbx_seq_one_letter_code
_entity_poly.pdbx_strand_id
1 'polypeptide(L)'
;MTDQLAGLFESAVGMLGVSEARSLDLFTEITHFDESACDAWIGRIRCGDTDRVTLFRAWFSRTHFGQLAGSAQISMNAVGARIPIGGLYGDITYPVNSPLAITMGFAVNEAAQANYVDAMEALEGSPPTGAEHLLSWVKAVVYGESQRWTEVIEEVRGAGRWPDNFLAAAAGVAHGVAAANLGLFTEAERRLTEANASPAGEACARAIAWYLAMARRSQGNEEAAVALLEWLQTTHPEPKVAAALKDPSYRLTPTSAEQIAARTDPWDASTVVADTSGRETLLAEAEAELARQIGLTRVKDQVERYRAATQMARVRAARGMKVAQPSKHMIFTGPPGTGKTTIARVVANILAGLG
;
A
#
# COMPACT_ATOMS: atom_id res chain seq x y z
N MET A 1 34.02 -21.49 -24.59
CA MET A 1 33.66 -20.48 -23.58
C MET A 1 32.42 -20.94 -22.81
N THR A 2 31.35 -21.31 -23.51
CA THR A 2 30.12 -21.87 -22.91
C THR A 2 30.36 -23.09 -21.99
N ASP A 3 31.18 -24.06 -22.41
CA ASP A 3 31.49 -25.24 -21.57
C ASP A 3 32.27 -24.90 -20.28
N GLN A 4 33.12 -23.87 -20.34
CA GLN A 4 33.86 -23.40 -19.17
C GLN A 4 32.94 -22.71 -18.16
N LEU A 5 32.01 -21.87 -18.65
CA LEU A 5 31.01 -21.22 -17.80
C LEU A 5 30.02 -22.24 -17.22
N ALA A 6 29.65 -23.28 -17.97
CA ALA A 6 28.82 -24.37 -17.47
C ALA A 6 29.49 -25.13 -16.31
N GLY A 7 30.79 -25.43 -16.43
CA GLY A 7 31.55 -26.07 -15.34
C GLY A 7 31.72 -25.19 -14.09
N LEU A 8 31.88 -23.87 -14.27
CA LEU A 8 31.85 -22.91 -13.16
C LEU A 8 30.48 -22.86 -12.49
N PHE A 9 29.40 -22.89 -13.28
CA PHE A 9 28.03 -22.88 -12.77
C PHE A 9 27.71 -24.14 -11.99
N GLU A 10 28.11 -25.32 -12.48
CA GLU A 10 27.99 -26.59 -11.77
C GLU A 10 28.72 -26.54 -10.43
N SER A 11 29.96 -26.03 -10.42
CA SER A 11 30.75 -25.87 -9.20
C SER A 11 30.07 -24.90 -8.22
N ALA A 12 29.51 -23.80 -8.71
CA ALA A 12 28.81 -22.81 -7.90
C ALA A 12 27.57 -23.40 -7.21
N VAL A 13 26.76 -24.17 -7.95
CA VAL A 13 25.58 -24.85 -7.41
C VAL A 13 25.97 -25.93 -6.41
N GLY A 14 27.00 -26.73 -6.69
CA GLY A 14 27.51 -27.74 -5.76
C GLY A 14 28.01 -27.16 -4.43
N MET A 15 28.50 -25.92 -4.46
CA MET A 15 28.98 -25.20 -3.27
C MET A 15 27.87 -24.56 -2.43
N LEU A 16 26.62 -24.47 -2.91
CA LEU A 16 25.53 -23.80 -2.19
C LEU A 16 25.24 -24.44 -0.82
N GLY A 17 25.39 -25.76 -0.71
CA GLY A 17 25.21 -26.50 0.55
C GLY A 17 26.41 -26.39 1.51
N VAL A 18 27.55 -25.87 1.04
CA VAL A 18 28.81 -25.82 1.80
C VAL A 18 29.14 -24.39 2.22
N SER A 19 29.09 -23.43 1.28
CA SER A 19 29.49 -22.05 1.52
C SER A 19 28.88 -21.10 0.47
N GLU A 20 27.81 -20.39 0.84
CA GLU A 20 27.14 -19.41 -0.02
C GLU A 20 28.08 -18.30 -0.50
N ALA A 21 29.04 -17.87 0.32
CA ALA A 21 30.05 -16.87 -0.08
C ALA A 21 30.92 -17.34 -1.26
N ARG A 22 31.28 -18.63 -1.32
CA ARG A 22 32.08 -19.18 -2.42
C ARG A 22 31.23 -19.38 -3.67
N SER A 23 29.98 -19.79 -3.50
CA SER A 23 29.02 -19.82 -4.60
C SER A 23 28.82 -18.42 -5.19
N LEU A 24 28.71 -17.39 -4.35
CA LEU A 24 28.60 -16.01 -4.79
C LEU A 24 29.81 -15.57 -5.62
N ASP A 25 31.04 -15.89 -5.19
CA ASP A 25 32.25 -15.57 -5.96
C ASP A 25 32.22 -16.21 -7.35
N LEU A 26 31.85 -17.49 -7.44
CA LEU A 26 31.77 -18.23 -8.71
C LEU A 26 30.65 -17.69 -9.62
N PHE A 27 29.47 -17.42 -9.08
CA PHE A 27 28.40 -16.79 -9.87
C PHE A 27 28.77 -15.37 -10.32
N THR A 28 29.46 -14.61 -9.47
CA THR A 28 29.96 -13.28 -9.82
C THR A 28 30.98 -13.35 -10.95
N GLU A 29 31.91 -14.32 -10.91
CA GLU A 29 32.86 -14.56 -11.98
C GLU A 29 32.16 -14.85 -13.32
N ILE A 30 31.14 -15.73 -13.32
CA ILE A 30 30.34 -16.00 -14.52
C ILE A 30 29.71 -14.71 -15.06
N THR A 31 29.06 -13.91 -14.19
CA THR A 31 28.40 -12.66 -14.61
C THR A 31 29.38 -11.57 -15.07
N HIS A 32 30.65 -11.65 -14.64
CA HIS A 32 31.70 -10.75 -15.10
C HIS A 32 32.15 -11.09 -16.53
N PHE A 33 32.21 -12.39 -16.86
CA PHE A 33 32.52 -12.85 -18.21
C PHE A 33 31.33 -12.74 -19.17
N ASP A 34 30.12 -12.96 -18.68
CA ASP A 34 28.88 -12.92 -19.45
C ASP A 34 27.76 -12.24 -18.67
N GLU A 35 27.51 -10.96 -18.96
CA GLU A 35 26.43 -10.20 -18.35
C GLU A 35 25.03 -10.73 -18.72
N SER A 36 24.91 -11.55 -19.78
CA SER A 36 23.65 -12.14 -20.23
C SER A 36 23.33 -13.48 -19.56
N ALA A 37 24.22 -13.99 -18.70
CA ALA A 37 24.05 -15.24 -17.96
C ALA A 37 22.98 -15.13 -16.86
N CYS A 38 21.70 -15.16 -17.25
CA CYS A 38 20.53 -15.09 -16.38
C CYS A 38 20.62 -16.01 -15.16
N ASP A 39 20.99 -17.28 -15.39
CA ASP A 39 21.02 -18.30 -14.34
C ASP A 39 22.06 -17.97 -13.26
N ALA A 40 23.19 -17.36 -13.63
CA ALA A 40 24.22 -16.93 -12.69
C ALA A 40 23.76 -15.72 -11.86
N TRP A 41 23.03 -14.77 -12.45
CA TRP A 41 22.40 -13.69 -11.69
C TRP A 41 21.39 -14.24 -10.67
N ILE A 42 20.62 -15.26 -11.02
CA ILE A 42 19.73 -15.96 -10.10
C ILE A 42 20.52 -16.68 -8.99
N GLY A 43 21.67 -17.27 -9.32
CA GLY A 43 22.62 -17.83 -8.36
C GLY A 43 23.15 -16.79 -7.37
N ARG A 44 23.45 -15.57 -7.82
CA ARG A 44 23.83 -14.45 -6.94
C ARG A 44 22.69 -14.09 -5.98
N ILE A 45 21.46 -13.98 -6.48
CA ILE A 45 20.25 -13.75 -5.66
C ILE A 45 20.11 -14.83 -4.59
N ARG A 46 20.31 -16.11 -4.95
CA ARG A 46 20.31 -17.22 -3.99
C ARG A 46 21.33 -17.01 -2.87
N CYS A 47 22.51 -16.45 -3.17
CA CYS A 47 23.56 -16.21 -2.19
C CYS A 47 23.38 -14.89 -1.40
N GLY A 48 22.21 -14.25 -1.49
CA GLY A 48 21.89 -13.03 -0.74
C GLY A 48 22.27 -11.72 -1.43
N ASP A 49 22.73 -11.75 -2.69
CA ASP A 49 22.92 -10.55 -3.49
C ASP A 49 21.57 -10.05 -4.00
N THR A 50 20.92 -9.21 -3.21
CA THR A 50 19.65 -8.56 -3.54
C THR A 50 19.84 -7.13 -4.04
N ASP A 51 21.01 -6.81 -4.63
CA ASP A 51 21.22 -5.50 -5.23
C ASP A 51 20.25 -5.27 -6.41
N ARG A 52 19.84 -4.01 -6.59
CA ARG A 52 18.95 -3.59 -7.68
C ARG A 52 19.55 -3.96 -9.04
N VAL A 53 20.87 -3.81 -9.20
CA VAL A 53 21.57 -4.17 -10.45
C VAL A 53 21.46 -5.67 -10.73
N THR A 54 21.65 -6.50 -9.71
CA THR A 54 21.55 -7.96 -9.82
C THR A 54 20.16 -8.40 -10.27
N LEU A 55 19.10 -7.85 -9.66
CA LEU A 55 17.71 -8.12 -10.06
C LEU A 55 17.40 -7.60 -11.47
N PHE A 56 17.85 -6.39 -11.81
CA PHE A 56 17.68 -5.83 -13.14
C PHE A 56 18.36 -6.68 -14.21
N ARG A 57 19.59 -7.14 -13.97
CA ARG A 57 20.33 -7.98 -14.93
C ARG A 57 19.69 -9.36 -15.09
N ALA A 58 19.22 -9.96 -14.01
CA ALA A 58 18.42 -11.20 -14.09
C ALA A 58 17.15 -10.99 -14.93
N TRP A 59 16.41 -9.90 -14.70
CA TRP A 59 15.20 -9.59 -15.47
C TRP A 59 15.50 -9.25 -16.94
N PHE A 60 16.53 -8.46 -17.21
CA PHE A 60 16.92 -8.05 -18.55
C PHE A 60 17.34 -9.26 -19.40
N SER A 61 18.04 -10.21 -18.78
CA SER A 61 18.50 -11.45 -19.44
C SER A 61 17.51 -12.62 -19.37
N ARG A 62 16.26 -12.42 -18.90
CA ARG A 62 15.25 -13.48 -18.66
C ARG A 62 14.96 -14.40 -19.84
N THR A 63 15.21 -13.97 -21.07
CA THR A 63 15.10 -14.80 -22.28
C THR A 63 16.12 -15.93 -22.34
N HIS A 64 17.23 -15.81 -21.60
CA HIS A 64 18.28 -16.82 -21.45
C HIS A 64 18.09 -17.71 -20.22
N PHE A 65 16.93 -17.62 -19.55
CA PHE A 65 16.62 -18.46 -18.39
C PHE A 65 16.74 -19.95 -18.72
N GLY A 66 17.50 -20.67 -17.89
CA GLY A 66 17.76 -22.10 -17.99
C GLY A 66 18.78 -22.51 -19.05
N GLN A 67 19.36 -21.57 -19.83
CA GLN A 67 20.32 -21.92 -20.88
C GLN A 67 21.66 -22.38 -20.30
N LEU A 68 22.19 -21.66 -19.31
CA LEU A 68 23.46 -22.00 -18.68
C LEU A 68 23.29 -23.23 -17.78
N ALA A 69 22.21 -23.27 -17.01
CA ALA A 69 21.86 -24.43 -16.18
C ALA A 69 21.64 -25.69 -17.02
N GLY A 70 20.95 -25.58 -18.16
CA GLY A 70 20.77 -26.68 -19.12
C GLY A 70 22.09 -27.18 -19.71
N SER A 71 23.01 -26.27 -20.02
CA SER A 71 24.36 -26.64 -20.48
C SER A 71 25.16 -27.38 -19.39
N ALA A 72 24.94 -27.03 -18.12
CA ALA A 72 25.49 -27.72 -16.96
C ALA A 72 24.67 -28.97 -16.51
N GLN A 73 23.60 -29.33 -17.23
CA GLN A 73 22.68 -30.43 -16.90
C GLN A 73 22.04 -30.30 -15.50
N ILE A 74 21.85 -29.07 -15.03
CA ILE A 74 21.25 -28.71 -13.75
C ILE A 74 19.86 -28.10 -13.97
N SER A 75 18.89 -28.50 -13.15
CA SER A 75 17.59 -27.82 -13.10
C SER A 75 17.71 -26.52 -12.33
N MET A 76 17.11 -25.43 -12.82
CA MET A 76 17.03 -24.17 -12.07
C MET A 76 16.37 -24.32 -10.69
N ASN A 77 15.52 -25.32 -10.50
CA ASN A 77 14.95 -25.63 -9.19
C ASN A 77 16.02 -26.05 -8.16
N ALA A 78 17.14 -26.64 -8.60
CA ALA A 78 18.24 -27.06 -7.72
C ALA A 78 19.04 -25.88 -7.15
N VAL A 79 18.99 -24.71 -7.80
CA VAL A 79 19.58 -23.47 -7.28
C VAL A 79 18.84 -23.02 -6.00
N GLY A 80 17.53 -23.29 -5.92
CA GLY A 80 16.73 -22.98 -4.74
C GLY A 80 16.58 -21.48 -4.47
N ALA A 81 16.75 -20.64 -5.49
CA ALA A 81 16.59 -19.19 -5.36
C ALA A 81 15.13 -18.82 -5.07
N ARG A 82 14.94 -17.83 -4.21
CA ARG A 82 13.63 -17.26 -3.86
C ARG A 82 13.70 -15.75 -3.98
N ILE A 83 12.62 -15.12 -4.43
CA ILE A 83 12.52 -13.67 -4.55
C ILE A 83 11.37 -13.13 -3.69
N PRO A 84 11.51 -11.94 -3.08
CA PRO A 84 10.43 -11.33 -2.32
C PRO A 84 9.33 -10.85 -3.27
N ILE A 85 8.08 -11.18 -2.93
CA ILE A 85 6.88 -10.71 -3.63
C ILE A 85 5.86 -10.07 -2.68
N GLY A 86 6.19 -9.90 -1.40
CA GLY A 86 5.23 -9.49 -0.37
C GLY A 86 5.05 -7.98 -0.17
N GLY A 87 6.05 -7.17 -0.54
CA GLY A 87 6.07 -5.72 -0.32
C GLY A 87 5.71 -5.33 1.11
N LEU A 88 4.92 -4.26 1.26
CA LEU A 88 4.43 -3.80 2.57
C LEU A 88 3.49 -4.76 3.32
N TYR A 89 2.97 -5.81 2.66
CA TYR A 89 1.94 -6.68 3.25
C TYR A 89 2.52 -7.81 4.11
N GLY A 90 3.73 -8.28 3.82
CA GLY A 90 4.33 -9.39 4.57
C GLY A 90 5.64 -9.89 3.98
N ASP A 91 6.31 -10.78 4.71
CA ASP A 91 7.50 -11.48 4.22
C ASP A 91 7.09 -12.70 3.40
N ILE A 92 6.76 -12.44 2.14
CA ILE A 92 6.32 -13.47 1.19
C ILE A 92 7.38 -13.60 0.11
N THR A 93 7.87 -14.82 -0.10
CA THR A 93 8.84 -15.14 -1.13
C THR A 93 8.31 -16.17 -2.11
N TYR A 94 8.74 -16.10 -3.37
CA TYR A 94 8.35 -17.02 -4.44
C TYR A 94 9.58 -17.72 -5.04
N PRO A 95 9.53 -19.03 -5.34
CA PRO A 95 10.64 -19.75 -5.95
C PRO A 95 10.91 -19.27 -7.37
N VAL A 96 12.18 -19.07 -7.72
CA VAL A 96 12.59 -18.65 -9.07
C VAL A 96 12.70 -19.87 -9.98
N ASN A 97 11.56 -20.33 -10.47
CA ASN A 97 11.44 -21.50 -11.36
C ASN A 97 11.02 -21.14 -12.80
N SER A 98 10.80 -19.86 -13.07
CA SER A 98 10.33 -19.36 -14.36
C SER A 98 10.74 -17.91 -14.57
N PRO A 99 10.76 -17.42 -15.83
CA PRO A 99 10.95 -16.00 -16.12
C PRO A 99 9.94 -15.09 -15.42
N LEU A 100 8.70 -15.56 -15.21
CA LEU A 100 7.67 -14.81 -14.50
C LEU A 100 8.08 -14.52 -13.05
N ALA A 101 8.72 -15.46 -12.35
CA ALA A 101 9.22 -15.25 -10.99
C ALA A 101 10.25 -14.10 -10.93
N ILE A 102 11.11 -14.00 -11.94
CA ILE A 102 12.09 -12.91 -12.05
C ILE A 102 11.36 -11.58 -12.26
N THR A 103 10.37 -11.54 -13.17
CA THR A 103 9.54 -10.34 -13.41
C THR A 103 8.83 -9.89 -12.15
N MET A 104 8.25 -10.81 -11.38
CA MET A 104 7.58 -10.48 -10.11
C MET A 104 8.54 -9.85 -9.10
N GLY A 105 9.70 -10.49 -8.87
CA GLY A 105 10.72 -9.95 -7.96
C GLY A 105 11.25 -8.59 -8.40
N PHE A 106 11.49 -8.41 -9.71
CA PHE A 106 11.92 -7.13 -10.27
C PHE A 106 10.87 -6.04 -10.06
N ALA A 107 9.60 -6.30 -10.37
CA ALA A 107 8.52 -5.33 -10.21
C ALA A 107 8.34 -4.91 -8.75
N VAL A 108 8.40 -5.85 -7.80
CA VAL A 108 8.32 -5.53 -6.35
C VAL A 108 9.52 -4.70 -5.91
N ASN A 109 10.73 -5.00 -6.39
CA ASN A 109 11.92 -4.22 -6.08
C ASN A 109 11.85 -2.79 -6.65
N GLU A 110 11.40 -2.62 -7.90
CA GLU A 110 11.22 -1.29 -8.50
C GLU A 110 10.14 -0.48 -7.78
N ALA A 111 9.04 -1.11 -7.37
CA ALA A 111 8.02 -0.45 -6.55
C ALA A 111 8.56 0.03 -5.19
N ALA A 112 9.41 -0.76 -4.53
CA ALA A 112 10.07 -0.36 -3.29
C ALA A 112 11.02 0.85 -3.47
N GLN A 113 11.49 1.10 -4.69
CA GLN A 113 12.32 2.26 -5.07
C GLN A 113 11.49 3.41 -5.68
N ALA A 114 10.17 3.35 -5.59
CA ALA A 114 9.22 4.29 -6.18
C ALA A 114 9.25 4.40 -7.72
N ASN A 115 9.78 3.39 -8.42
CA ASN A 115 9.76 3.31 -9.89
C ASN A 115 8.54 2.51 -10.36
N TYR A 116 7.35 3.02 -10.07
CA TYR A 116 6.10 2.29 -10.27
C TYR A 116 5.76 2.06 -11.76
N VAL A 117 6.16 2.98 -12.63
CA VAL A 117 5.93 2.88 -14.08
C VAL A 117 6.68 1.68 -14.65
N ASP A 118 7.99 1.58 -14.36
CA ASP A 118 8.84 0.48 -14.81
C ASP A 118 8.37 -0.87 -14.25
N ALA A 119 7.92 -0.88 -12.98
CA ALA A 119 7.35 -2.06 -12.35
C ALA A 119 6.10 -2.56 -13.10
N MET A 120 5.18 -1.65 -13.46
CA MET A 120 3.96 -2.00 -14.18
C MET A 120 4.24 -2.44 -15.63
N GLU A 121 5.13 -1.75 -16.34
CA GLU A 121 5.52 -2.10 -17.71
C GLU A 121 6.11 -3.52 -17.77
N ALA A 122 6.94 -3.89 -16.79
CA ALA A 122 7.49 -5.24 -16.69
C ALA A 122 6.40 -6.32 -16.52
N LEU A 123 5.36 -6.03 -15.75
CA LEU A 123 4.23 -6.95 -15.52
C LEU A 123 3.33 -7.09 -16.75
N GLU A 124 3.03 -5.99 -17.44
CA GLU A 124 2.18 -5.97 -18.63
C GLU A 124 2.82 -6.67 -19.83
N GLY A 125 4.14 -6.63 -19.94
CA GLY A 125 4.90 -7.34 -20.97
C GLY A 125 4.93 -8.87 -20.82
N SER A 126 4.30 -9.44 -19.77
CA SER A 126 4.33 -10.87 -19.47
C SER A 126 2.96 -11.52 -19.73
N PRO A 127 2.83 -12.51 -20.64
CA PRO A 127 1.55 -13.17 -20.89
C PRO A 127 1.12 -13.97 -19.65
N PRO A 128 -0.13 -13.79 -19.17
CA PRO A 128 -0.53 -14.24 -17.84
C PRO A 128 -0.97 -15.71 -17.76
N THR A 129 -0.83 -16.50 -18.83
CA THR A 129 -1.55 -17.77 -19.00
C THR A 129 -1.39 -18.73 -17.82
N GLY A 130 -2.45 -18.88 -17.01
CA GLY A 130 -2.49 -19.76 -15.84
C GLY A 130 -1.83 -19.20 -14.57
N ALA A 131 -1.32 -17.98 -14.62
CA ALA A 131 -0.65 -17.27 -13.54
C ALA A 131 -1.24 -15.87 -13.29
N GLU A 132 -2.50 -15.65 -13.70
CA GLU A 132 -3.21 -14.37 -13.59
C GLU A 132 -3.24 -13.88 -12.13
N HIS A 133 -3.45 -14.79 -11.18
CA HIS A 133 -3.49 -14.51 -9.75
C HIS A 133 -2.16 -13.97 -9.20
N LEU A 134 -1.02 -14.47 -9.71
CA LEU A 134 0.30 -13.98 -9.31
C LEU A 134 0.52 -12.55 -9.80
N LEU A 135 0.13 -12.25 -11.04
CA LEU A 135 0.22 -10.90 -11.58
C LEU A 135 -0.71 -9.94 -10.86
N SER A 136 -1.95 -10.32 -10.57
CA SER A 136 -2.86 -9.49 -9.75
C SER A 136 -2.32 -9.25 -8.35
N TRP A 137 -1.70 -10.25 -7.72
CA TRP A 137 -1.02 -10.07 -6.44
C TRP A 137 0.12 -9.04 -6.54
N VAL A 138 1.02 -9.18 -7.52
CA VAL A 138 2.15 -8.24 -7.64
C VAL A 138 1.67 -6.83 -8.01
N LYS A 139 0.64 -6.69 -8.85
CA LYS A 139 0.01 -5.38 -9.10
C LYS A 139 -0.55 -4.77 -7.83
N ALA A 140 -1.22 -5.57 -6.99
CA ALA A 140 -1.70 -5.09 -5.68
C ALA A 140 -0.54 -4.60 -4.80
N VAL A 141 0.62 -5.26 -4.83
CA VAL A 141 1.84 -4.78 -4.15
C VAL A 141 2.28 -3.42 -4.69
N VAL A 142 2.42 -3.28 -6.01
CA VAL A 142 2.83 -2.01 -6.65
C VAL A 142 1.86 -0.87 -6.32
N TYR A 143 0.55 -1.12 -6.41
CA TYR A 143 -0.48 -0.15 -6.03
C TYR A 143 -0.46 0.18 -4.54
N GLY A 144 -0.16 -0.80 -3.68
CA GLY A 144 0.00 -0.59 -2.25
C GLY A 144 1.14 0.38 -1.92
N GLU A 145 2.31 0.20 -2.52
CA GLU A 145 3.50 1.04 -2.28
C GLU A 145 3.27 2.50 -2.72
N SER A 146 2.41 2.72 -3.73
CA SER A 146 1.98 4.04 -4.21
C SER A 146 0.69 4.57 -3.55
N GLN A 147 0.19 3.86 -2.53
CA GLN A 147 -1.03 4.20 -1.79
C GLN A 147 -2.28 4.33 -2.68
N ARG A 148 -2.37 3.55 -3.76
CA ARG A 148 -3.53 3.44 -4.67
C ARG A 148 -4.49 2.35 -4.20
N TRP A 149 -5.08 2.59 -3.03
CA TRP A 149 -5.83 1.56 -2.29
C TRP A 149 -7.10 1.06 -2.99
N THR A 150 -7.71 1.89 -3.84
CA THR A 150 -8.85 1.49 -4.67
C THR A 150 -8.47 0.39 -5.66
N GLU A 151 -7.34 0.54 -6.32
CA GLU A 151 -6.80 -0.41 -7.29
C GLU A 151 -6.30 -1.68 -6.60
N VAL A 152 -5.72 -1.57 -5.40
CA VAL A 152 -5.40 -2.74 -4.55
C VAL A 152 -6.65 -3.60 -4.35
N ILE A 153 -7.77 -2.99 -3.96
CA ILE A 153 -9.04 -3.70 -3.73
C ILE A 153 -9.55 -4.35 -5.03
N GLU A 154 -9.40 -3.68 -6.17
CA GLU A 154 -9.82 -4.21 -7.47
C GLU A 154 -9.03 -5.46 -7.85
N GLU A 155 -7.70 -5.42 -7.74
CA GLU A 155 -6.83 -6.55 -8.07
C GLU A 155 -7.11 -7.78 -7.18
N VAL A 156 -7.37 -7.57 -5.88
CA VAL A 156 -7.58 -8.66 -4.92
C VAL A 156 -9.04 -9.07 -4.74
N ARG A 157 -10.00 -8.41 -5.42
CA ARG A 157 -11.44 -8.69 -5.26
C ARG A 157 -11.79 -10.15 -5.56
N GLY A 158 -11.13 -10.72 -6.56
CA GLY A 158 -11.33 -12.10 -7.03
C GLY A 158 -10.53 -13.16 -6.28
N ALA A 159 -9.79 -12.80 -5.24
CA ALA A 159 -8.80 -13.68 -4.60
C ALA A 159 -9.38 -14.99 -4.05
N GLY A 160 -10.66 -15.03 -3.68
CA GLY A 160 -11.32 -16.27 -3.24
C GLY A 160 -11.41 -17.38 -4.30
N ARG A 161 -11.09 -17.08 -5.57
CA ARG A 161 -11.02 -18.06 -6.67
C ARG A 161 -9.59 -18.41 -7.06
N TRP A 162 -8.59 -17.85 -6.40
CA TRP A 162 -7.20 -18.14 -6.71
C TRP A 162 -6.87 -19.59 -6.35
N PRO A 163 -6.05 -20.28 -7.16
CA PRO A 163 -5.66 -21.66 -6.89
C PRO A 163 -4.74 -21.78 -5.66
N ASP A 164 -3.99 -20.72 -5.35
CA ASP A 164 -3.09 -20.65 -4.19
C ASP A 164 -3.83 -20.07 -2.98
N ASN A 165 -4.14 -20.92 -2.00
CA ASN A 165 -4.80 -20.52 -0.77
C ASN A 165 -3.95 -19.58 0.11
N PHE A 166 -2.63 -19.72 0.07
CA PHE A 166 -1.74 -18.82 0.81
C PHE A 166 -1.79 -17.42 0.20
N LEU A 167 -1.68 -17.33 -1.13
CA LEU A 167 -1.74 -16.04 -1.81
C LEU A 167 -3.14 -15.41 -1.75
N ALA A 168 -4.20 -16.21 -1.82
CA ALA A 168 -5.57 -15.75 -1.61
C ALA A 168 -5.76 -15.13 -0.21
N ALA A 169 -5.15 -15.74 0.81
CA ALA A 169 -5.13 -15.22 2.16
C ALA A 169 -4.32 -13.91 2.28
N ALA A 170 -3.13 -13.85 1.66
CA ALA A 170 -2.33 -12.63 1.61
C ALA A 170 -3.08 -11.49 0.90
N ALA A 171 -3.83 -11.80 -0.15
CA ALA A 171 -4.72 -10.85 -0.83
C ALA A 171 -5.85 -10.33 0.09
N GLY A 172 -6.33 -11.17 1.02
CA GLY A 172 -7.21 -10.75 2.11
C GLY A 172 -6.57 -9.71 3.03
N VAL A 173 -5.27 -9.87 3.36
CA VAL A 173 -4.50 -8.86 4.10
C VAL A 173 -4.42 -7.56 3.31
N ALA A 174 -4.01 -7.62 2.03
CA ALA A 174 -3.91 -6.44 1.18
C ALA A 174 -5.24 -5.66 1.09
N HIS A 175 -6.37 -6.39 0.99
CA HIS A 175 -7.70 -5.78 1.03
C HIS A 175 -7.97 -5.10 2.38
N GLY A 176 -7.68 -5.76 3.51
CA GLY A 176 -7.87 -5.19 4.84
C GLY A 176 -7.00 -3.95 5.07
N VAL A 177 -5.75 -3.95 4.60
CA VAL A 177 -4.84 -2.81 4.62
C VAL A 177 -5.38 -1.65 3.77
N ALA A 178 -5.85 -1.92 2.56
CA ALA A 178 -6.48 -0.91 1.71
C ALA A 178 -7.72 -0.31 2.38
N ALA A 179 -8.58 -1.14 2.97
CA ALA A 179 -9.75 -0.68 3.72
C ALA A 179 -9.37 0.22 4.90
N ALA A 180 -8.32 -0.13 5.65
CA ALA A 180 -7.84 0.71 6.77
C ALA A 180 -7.38 2.09 6.28
N ASN A 181 -6.60 2.14 5.20
CA ASN A 181 -6.11 3.38 4.62
C ASN A 181 -7.22 4.22 3.94
N LEU A 182 -8.34 3.61 3.58
CA LEU A 182 -9.54 4.31 3.10
C LEU A 182 -10.49 4.74 4.24
N GLY A 183 -10.10 4.55 5.50
CA GLY A 183 -10.92 4.88 6.68
C GLY A 183 -12.08 3.91 6.96
N LEU A 184 -12.14 2.78 6.25
CA LEU A 184 -13.15 1.72 6.41
C LEU A 184 -12.77 0.78 7.57
N PHE A 185 -12.61 1.31 8.78
CA PHE A 185 -11.96 0.60 9.89
C PHE A 185 -12.68 -0.67 10.35
N THR A 186 -14.01 -0.71 10.33
CA THR A 186 -14.77 -1.92 10.70
C THR A 186 -14.54 -3.06 9.71
N GLU A 187 -14.48 -2.73 8.41
CA GLU A 187 -14.21 -3.73 7.36
C GLU A 187 -12.75 -4.19 7.39
N ALA A 188 -11.83 -3.26 7.64
CA ALA A 188 -10.42 -3.58 7.83
C ALA A 188 -10.22 -4.58 8.98
N GLU A 189 -10.85 -4.35 10.13
CA GLU A 189 -10.74 -5.24 11.28
C GLU A 189 -11.27 -6.64 10.99
N ARG A 190 -12.43 -6.73 10.35
CA ARG A 190 -13.03 -8.01 9.97
C ARG A 190 -12.07 -8.81 9.08
N ARG A 191 -11.58 -8.20 8.00
CA ARG A 191 -10.70 -8.86 7.03
C ARG A 191 -9.34 -9.24 7.62
N LEU A 192 -8.71 -8.34 8.37
CA LEU A 192 -7.39 -8.60 8.95
C LEU A 192 -7.46 -9.68 10.03
N THR A 193 -8.57 -9.75 10.80
CA THR A 193 -8.79 -10.83 11.77
C THR A 193 -8.98 -12.19 11.07
N GLU A 194 -9.77 -12.22 10.00
CA GLU A 194 -9.94 -13.43 9.17
C GLU A 194 -8.61 -13.88 8.54
N ALA A 195 -7.83 -12.93 8.00
CA ALA A 195 -6.54 -13.22 7.40
C ALA A 195 -5.48 -13.67 8.43
N ASN A 196 -5.57 -13.21 9.68
CA ASN A 196 -4.67 -13.68 10.74
C ASN A 196 -4.85 -15.17 11.07
N ALA A 197 -6.06 -15.70 10.91
CA ALA A 197 -6.36 -17.11 11.13
C ALA A 197 -6.04 -18.00 9.91
N SER A 198 -5.46 -17.42 8.85
CA SER A 198 -5.18 -18.08 7.59
C SER A 198 -3.71 -18.53 7.47
N PRO A 199 -3.34 -19.30 6.43
CA PRO A 199 -1.94 -19.70 6.19
C PRO A 199 -0.96 -18.53 6.00
N ALA A 200 -1.45 -17.35 5.57
CA ALA A 200 -0.62 -16.16 5.39
C ALA A 200 -0.47 -15.33 6.68
N GLY A 201 -1.16 -15.70 7.77
CA GLY A 201 -1.19 -14.93 9.00
C GLY A 201 0.20 -14.66 9.59
N GLU A 202 1.07 -15.67 9.62
CA GLU A 202 2.44 -15.52 10.14
C GLU A 202 3.30 -14.62 9.24
N ALA A 203 3.30 -14.87 7.93
CA ALA A 203 4.07 -14.07 6.97
C ALA A 203 3.64 -12.59 6.95
N CYS A 204 2.36 -12.32 7.20
CA CYS A 204 1.77 -10.98 7.17
C CYS A 204 1.54 -10.39 8.58
N ALA A 205 2.01 -11.04 9.65
CA ALA A 205 1.63 -10.71 11.03
C ALA A 205 1.95 -9.25 11.39
N ARG A 206 3.09 -8.75 10.89
CA ARG A 206 3.51 -7.35 11.06
C ARG A 206 2.48 -6.36 10.51
N ALA A 207 2.04 -6.54 9.26
CA ALA A 207 1.08 -5.65 8.63
C ALA A 207 -0.29 -5.77 9.29
N ILE A 208 -0.74 -7.01 9.54
CA ILE A 208 -2.01 -7.30 10.20
C ILE A 208 -2.11 -6.58 11.54
N ALA A 209 -1.13 -6.78 12.44
CA ALA A 209 -1.17 -6.18 13.77
C ALA A 209 -1.09 -4.65 13.71
N TRP A 210 -0.28 -4.09 12.80
CA TRP A 210 -0.14 -2.63 12.65
C TRP A 210 -1.46 -1.99 12.24
N TYR A 211 -2.09 -2.49 11.18
CA TYR A 211 -3.32 -1.89 10.67
C TYR A 211 -4.53 -2.20 11.56
N LEU A 212 -4.56 -3.34 12.26
CA LEU A 212 -5.54 -3.59 13.32
C LEU A 212 -5.38 -2.59 14.47
N ALA A 213 -4.16 -2.33 14.95
CA ALA A 213 -3.93 -1.35 16.01
C ALA A 213 -4.39 0.05 15.60
N MET A 214 -4.05 0.48 14.37
CA MET A 214 -4.45 1.78 13.84
C MET A 214 -5.96 1.89 13.64
N ALA A 215 -6.62 0.82 13.20
CA ALA A 215 -8.09 0.78 13.07
C ALA A 215 -8.77 0.88 14.44
N ARG A 216 -8.32 0.09 15.43
CA ARG A 216 -8.83 0.09 16.81
C ARG A 216 -8.66 1.45 17.47
N ARG A 217 -7.48 2.06 17.34
CA ARG A 217 -7.20 3.41 17.85
C ARG A 217 -8.11 4.47 17.22
N SER A 218 -8.34 4.39 15.91
CA SER A 218 -9.23 5.32 15.21
C SER A 218 -10.69 5.19 15.64
N GLN A 219 -11.11 3.99 16.07
CA GLN A 219 -12.43 3.73 16.66
C GLN A 219 -12.53 4.07 18.16
N GLY A 220 -11.42 4.48 18.79
CA GLY A 220 -11.37 4.83 20.22
C GLY A 220 -11.12 3.65 21.16
N ASN A 221 -10.83 2.45 20.64
CA ASN A 221 -10.44 1.28 21.42
C ASN A 221 -8.92 1.27 21.65
N GLU A 222 -8.45 2.17 22.52
CA GLU A 222 -7.02 2.37 22.77
C GLU A 222 -6.36 1.18 23.47
N GLU A 223 -7.08 0.51 24.38
CA GLU A 223 -6.56 -0.66 25.10
C GLU A 223 -6.18 -1.80 24.13
N ALA A 224 -7.08 -2.12 23.20
CA ALA A 224 -6.80 -3.13 22.17
C ALA A 224 -5.68 -2.69 21.20
N ALA A 225 -5.60 -1.39 20.89
CA ALA A 225 -4.53 -0.86 20.03
C ALA A 225 -3.17 -0.97 20.70
N VAL A 226 -3.05 -0.61 21.98
CA VAL A 226 -1.81 -0.71 22.75
C VAL A 226 -1.36 -2.17 22.86
N ALA A 227 -2.26 -3.11 23.16
CA ALA A 227 -1.91 -4.53 23.23
C ALA A 227 -1.28 -5.06 21.92
N LEU A 228 -1.83 -4.66 20.77
CA LEU A 228 -1.28 -5.03 19.45
C LEU A 228 0.06 -4.35 19.18
N LEU A 229 0.22 -3.08 19.57
CA LEU A 229 1.48 -2.35 19.40
C LEU A 229 2.59 -2.87 20.32
N GLU A 230 2.27 -3.28 21.55
CA GLU A 230 3.21 -3.92 22.48
C GLU A 230 3.68 -5.27 21.95
N TRP A 231 2.74 -6.07 21.42
CA TRP A 231 3.08 -7.30 20.73
C TRP A 231 4.02 -7.03 19.56
N LEU A 232 3.71 -6.06 18.69
CA LEU A 232 4.59 -5.65 17.59
C LEU A 232 5.97 -5.19 18.06
N GLN A 233 6.04 -4.39 19.13
CA GLN A 233 7.31 -3.90 19.66
C GLN A 233 8.19 -5.05 20.18
N THR A 234 7.56 -6.15 20.60
CA THR A 234 8.25 -7.34 21.11
C THR A 234 8.70 -8.27 19.97
N THR A 235 7.87 -8.47 18.95
CA THR A 235 8.13 -9.44 17.86
C THR A 235 8.81 -8.82 16.64
N HIS A 236 8.48 -7.57 16.30
CA HIS A 236 8.94 -6.84 15.12
C HIS A 236 9.22 -5.36 15.45
N PRO A 237 10.27 -5.06 16.25
CA PRO A 237 10.53 -3.71 16.70
C PRO A 237 10.85 -2.77 15.54
N GLU A 238 10.03 -1.73 15.37
CA GLU A 238 10.23 -0.68 14.37
C GLU A 238 10.09 0.71 15.02
N PRO A 239 10.85 1.73 14.56
CA PRO A 239 10.79 3.07 15.14
C PRO A 239 9.38 3.68 15.17
N LYS A 240 8.55 3.41 14.15
CA LYS A 240 7.15 3.87 14.09
C LYS A 240 6.25 3.21 15.12
N VAL A 241 6.51 1.96 15.50
CA VAL A 241 5.74 1.23 16.53
C VAL A 241 6.04 1.84 17.89
N ALA A 242 7.31 2.08 18.20
CA ALA A 242 7.72 2.75 19.43
C ALA A 242 7.14 4.18 19.53
N ALA A 243 7.06 4.91 18.41
CA ALA A 243 6.43 6.22 18.36
C ALA A 243 4.92 6.13 18.61
N ALA A 244 4.23 5.20 17.96
CA ALA A 244 2.79 4.99 18.13
C ALA A 244 2.41 4.51 19.54
N LEU A 245 3.27 3.77 20.23
CA LEU A 245 3.07 3.40 21.65
C LEU A 245 3.18 4.59 22.58
N LYS A 246 4.11 5.51 22.32
CA LYS A 246 4.34 6.69 23.16
C LYS A 246 3.28 7.78 22.97
N ASP A 247 2.70 7.86 21.79
CA ASP A 247 1.77 8.93 21.40
C ASP A 247 0.39 8.36 20.99
N PRO A 248 -0.65 8.48 21.85
CA PRO A 248 -2.02 8.10 21.52
C PRO A 248 -2.65 8.92 20.39
N SER A 249 -2.08 10.09 20.05
CA SER A 249 -2.50 10.90 18.91
C SER A 249 -1.90 10.42 17.59
N TYR A 250 -0.92 9.52 17.63
CA TYR A 250 -0.39 8.85 16.45
C TYR A 250 -1.48 7.97 15.83
N ARG A 251 -1.99 8.39 14.67
CA ARG A 251 -3.10 7.74 13.96
C ARG A 251 -2.77 7.59 12.49
N LEU A 252 -3.37 6.58 11.88
CA LEU A 252 -3.41 6.48 10.42
C LEU A 252 -4.16 7.70 9.86
N THR A 253 -3.59 8.33 8.83
CA THR A 253 -4.27 9.40 8.11
C THR A 253 -4.94 8.78 6.89
N PRO A 254 -6.26 8.52 6.95
CA PRO A 254 -6.94 7.88 5.84
C PRO A 254 -7.02 8.84 4.64
N THR A 255 -6.96 8.25 3.44
CA THR A 255 -7.33 8.90 2.18
C THR A 255 -8.73 8.45 1.77
N SER A 256 -9.29 9.01 0.71
CA SER A 256 -10.53 8.53 0.08
C SER A 256 -10.32 8.19 -1.39
N ALA A 257 -11.30 7.52 -2.00
CA ALA A 257 -11.30 7.23 -3.44
C ALA A 257 -11.24 8.53 -4.27
N GLU A 258 -11.95 9.57 -3.83
CA GLU A 258 -11.96 10.89 -4.46
C GLU A 258 -10.59 11.55 -4.39
N GLN A 259 -9.90 11.47 -3.24
CA GLN A 259 -8.55 12.01 -3.08
C GLN A 259 -7.53 11.27 -3.95
N ILE A 260 -7.64 9.94 -4.08
CA ILE A 260 -6.78 9.16 -4.97
C ILE A 260 -7.02 9.57 -6.43
N ALA A 261 -8.28 9.70 -6.85
CA ALA A 261 -8.65 10.12 -8.20
C ALA A 261 -8.22 11.56 -8.52
N ALA A 262 -8.10 12.43 -7.51
CA ALA A 262 -7.71 13.83 -7.65
C ALA A 262 -6.19 14.06 -7.68
N ARG A 263 -5.36 13.01 -7.66
CA ARG A 263 -3.89 13.13 -7.78
C ARG A 263 -3.51 13.59 -9.19
N THR A 264 -2.60 14.56 -9.31
CA THR A 264 -2.05 14.91 -10.65
C THR A 264 -1.12 13.83 -11.19
N ASP A 265 -0.35 13.22 -10.29
CA ASP A 265 0.39 12.00 -10.58
C ASP A 265 -0.25 10.86 -9.77
N PRO A 266 -0.90 9.87 -10.42
CA PRO A 266 -1.52 8.75 -9.73
C PRO A 266 -0.59 8.01 -8.77
N TRP A 267 0.71 8.00 -9.07
CA TRP A 267 1.74 7.29 -8.32
C TRP A 267 2.31 8.07 -7.14
N ASP A 268 2.07 9.38 -7.07
CA ASP A 268 2.51 10.24 -5.96
C ASP A 268 1.31 10.67 -5.11
N ALA A 269 1.20 10.05 -3.93
CA ALA A 269 0.16 10.33 -2.96
C ALA A 269 0.16 11.77 -2.42
N SER A 270 1.25 12.52 -2.59
CA SER A 270 1.34 13.93 -2.17
C SER A 270 0.73 14.91 -3.17
N THR A 271 0.46 14.47 -4.40
CA THR A 271 -0.02 15.32 -5.50
C THR A 271 -1.54 15.46 -5.58
N VAL A 272 -2.25 15.15 -4.48
CA VAL A 272 -3.71 15.33 -4.38
C VAL A 272 -4.04 16.80 -4.60
N VAL A 273 -4.71 17.10 -5.71
CA VAL A 273 -5.32 18.41 -5.90
C VAL A 273 -6.54 18.44 -4.99
N ALA A 274 -6.55 19.35 -4.01
CA ALA A 274 -7.74 19.59 -3.23
C ALA A 274 -8.83 20.08 -4.19
N ASP A 275 -9.77 19.21 -4.54
CA ASP A 275 -10.97 19.62 -5.25
C ASP A 275 -11.82 20.48 -4.30
N THR A 276 -11.54 21.77 -4.28
CA THR A 276 -12.39 22.74 -3.60
C THR A 276 -13.62 23.09 -4.43
N SER A 277 -13.71 22.67 -5.70
CA SER A 277 -14.79 23.09 -6.61
C SER A 277 -16.14 22.54 -6.15
N GLY A 278 -16.22 21.29 -5.68
CA GLY A 278 -17.45 20.71 -5.13
C GLY A 278 -17.90 21.38 -3.83
N ARG A 279 -16.94 21.72 -2.94
CA ARG A 279 -17.24 22.46 -1.69
C ARG A 279 -17.65 23.90 -1.97
N GLU A 280 -16.96 24.57 -2.88
CA GLU A 280 -17.25 25.95 -3.29
C GLU A 280 -18.62 26.05 -3.97
N THR A 281 -18.96 25.08 -4.82
CA THR A 281 -20.27 24.99 -5.46
C THR A 281 -21.37 24.72 -4.42
N LEU A 282 -21.19 23.72 -3.55
CA LEU A 282 -22.13 23.41 -2.47
C LEU A 282 -22.33 24.60 -1.52
N LEU A 283 -21.24 25.31 -1.18
CA LEU A 283 -21.26 26.50 -0.36
C LEU A 283 -22.03 27.62 -1.07
N ALA A 284 -21.72 27.90 -2.33
CA ALA A 284 -22.38 28.94 -3.12
C ALA A 284 -23.88 28.67 -3.29
N GLU A 285 -24.27 27.43 -3.58
CA GLU A 285 -25.68 27.03 -3.69
C GLU A 285 -26.43 27.15 -2.35
N ALA A 286 -25.82 26.70 -1.25
CA ALA A 286 -26.43 26.77 0.07
C ALA A 286 -26.51 28.22 0.59
N GLU A 287 -25.52 29.05 0.28
CA GLU A 287 -25.54 30.50 0.57
C GLU A 287 -26.63 31.21 -0.23
N ALA A 288 -26.74 30.90 -1.53
CA ALA A 288 -27.81 31.43 -2.37
C ALA A 288 -29.19 31.03 -1.85
N GLU A 289 -29.35 29.76 -1.43
CA GLU A 289 -30.59 29.27 -0.83
C GLU A 289 -30.91 30.00 0.48
N LEU A 290 -29.93 30.18 1.38
CA LEU A 290 -30.14 30.94 2.62
C LEU A 290 -30.50 32.41 2.34
N ALA A 291 -29.91 33.02 1.32
CA ALA A 291 -30.19 34.39 0.92
C ALA A 291 -31.64 34.58 0.44
N ARG A 292 -32.17 33.61 -0.33
CA ARG A 292 -33.57 33.62 -0.82
C ARG A 292 -34.63 33.54 0.27
N GLN A 293 -34.27 32.99 1.44
CA GLN A 293 -35.22 32.84 2.55
C GLN A 293 -35.49 34.20 3.21
N ILE A 294 -36.77 34.61 3.23
CA ILE A 294 -37.22 35.89 3.80
C ILE A 294 -37.17 35.83 5.33
N GLY A 295 -36.55 36.82 5.97
CA GLY A 295 -36.31 36.85 7.41
C GLY A 295 -35.04 36.11 7.82
N LEU A 296 -35.06 35.47 9.00
CA LEU A 296 -33.94 34.68 9.56
C LEU A 296 -32.64 35.47 9.82
N THR A 297 -32.73 36.77 10.12
CA THR A 297 -31.57 37.64 10.38
C THR A 297 -30.58 37.02 11.38
N ARG A 298 -31.09 36.46 12.48
CA ARG A 298 -30.23 35.78 13.48
C ARG A 298 -29.46 34.59 12.92
N VAL A 299 -30.04 33.82 12.00
CA VAL A 299 -29.37 32.66 11.37
C VAL A 299 -28.31 33.15 10.40
N LYS A 300 -28.63 34.15 9.58
CA LYS A 300 -27.69 34.77 8.62
C LYS A 300 -26.48 35.38 9.35
N ASP A 301 -26.72 36.13 10.43
CA ASP A 301 -25.66 36.70 11.27
C ASP A 301 -24.78 35.60 11.90
N GLN A 302 -25.39 34.50 12.34
CA GLN A 302 -24.66 33.39 12.93
C GLN A 302 -23.77 32.69 11.90
N VAL A 303 -24.29 32.46 10.68
CA VAL A 303 -23.52 31.88 9.56
C VAL A 303 -22.33 32.77 9.19
N GLU A 304 -22.51 34.08 9.12
CA GLU A 304 -21.41 35.01 8.83
C GLU A 304 -20.36 35.06 9.95
N ARG A 305 -20.78 34.99 11.22
CA ARG A 305 -19.83 34.83 12.34
C ARG A 305 -19.02 33.54 12.22
N TYR A 306 -19.65 32.45 11.79
CA TYR A 306 -18.94 31.19 11.54
C TYR A 306 -17.93 31.32 10.41
N ARG A 307 -18.30 31.94 9.29
CA ARG A 307 -17.38 32.19 8.17
C ARG A 307 -16.15 32.98 8.65
N ALA A 308 -16.37 34.08 9.35
CA ALA A 308 -15.29 34.92 9.87
C ALA A 308 -14.38 34.15 10.84
N ALA A 309 -14.97 33.34 11.74
CA ALA A 309 -14.20 32.50 12.66
C ALA A 309 -13.36 31.45 11.94
N THR A 310 -13.92 30.77 10.92
CA THR A 310 -13.21 29.76 10.12
C THR A 310 -12.07 30.38 9.32
N GLN A 311 -12.27 31.54 8.72
CA GLN A 311 -11.21 32.26 7.99
C GLN A 311 -10.07 32.68 8.92
N MET A 312 -10.41 33.20 10.10
CA MET A 312 -9.43 33.57 11.13
C MET A 312 -8.68 32.35 11.67
N ALA A 313 -9.37 31.21 11.82
CA ALA A 313 -8.79 29.93 12.22
C ALA A 313 -7.77 29.42 11.18
N ARG A 314 -8.09 29.48 9.88
CA ARG A 314 -7.16 29.13 8.80
C ARG A 314 -5.91 30.01 8.83
N VAL A 315 -6.06 31.32 9.02
CA VAL A 315 -4.93 32.27 9.12
C VAL A 315 -4.06 31.96 10.33
N ARG A 316 -4.65 31.61 11.47
CA ARG A 316 -3.91 31.22 12.69
C ARG A 316 -3.17 29.89 12.52
N ALA A 317 -3.83 28.89 11.92
CA ALA A 317 -3.23 27.59 11.63
C ALA A 317 -2.02 27.72 10.69
N ALA A 318 -2.13 28.52 9.62
CA ALA A 318 -1.03 28.81 8.70
C ALA A 318 0.18 29.49 9.36
N ARG A 319 -0.02 30.10 10.54
CA ARG A 319 1.03 30.74 11.35
C ARG A 319 1.48 29.87 12.54
N GLY A 320 1.10 28.59 12.59
CA GLY A 320 1.46 27.66 13.66
C GLY A 320 0.82 27.98 15.02
N MET A 321 -0.23 28.81 15.06
CA MET A 321 -0.90 29.20 16.30
C MET A 321 -1.99 28.19 16.68
N LYS A 322 -2.19 27.96 17.99
CA LYS A 322 -3.29 27.13 18.50
C LYS A 322 -4.65 27.69 18.04
N VAL A 323 -5.48 26.81 17.47
CA VAL A 323 -6.86 27.10 17.08
C VAL A 323 -7.79 26.35 18.02
N ALA A 324 -8.62 27.08 18.77
CA ALA A 324 -9.69 26.46 19.55
C ALA A 324 -10.87 26.12 18.62
N GLN A 325 -11.43 24.91 18.75
CA GLN A 325 -12.67 24.54 18.07
C GLN A 325 -13.87 24.69 19.02
N PRO A 326 -14.66 25.77 18.90
CA PRO A 326 -15.88 25.89 19.69
C PRO A 326 -16.94 24.88 19.25
N SER A 327 -17.80 24.47 20.19
CA SER A 327 -18.98 23.64 19.91
C SER A 327 -19.86 24.30 18.84
N LYS A 328 -20.27 23.50 17.85
CA LYS A 328 -21.09 23.92 16.70
C LYS A 328 -22.57 23.49 16.83
N HIS A 329 -23.00 23.03 17.99
CA HIS A 329 -24.38 22.57 18.20
C HIS A 329 -25.39 23.74 18.07
N MET A 330 -26.52 23.47 17.40
CA MET A 330 -27.57 24.45 17.16
C MET A 330 -28.93 23.87 17.54
N ILE A 331 -29.84 24.73 18.00
CA ILE A 331 -31.24 24.38 18.27
C ILE A 331 -32.13 25.23 17.35
N PHE A 332 -32.98 24.56 16.56
CA PHE A 332 -33.99 25.22 15.73
C PHE A 332 -35.34 25.16 16.44
N THR A 333 -35.80 26.28 16.99
CA THR A 333 -37.08 26.38 17.73
C THR A 333 -38.14 27.16 16.95
N GLY A 334 -39.39 26.68 16.94
CA GLY A 334 -40.54 27.42 16.38
C GLY A 334 -41.76 26.54 16.07
N PRO A 335 -42.94 27.14 15.79
CA PRO A 335 -44.18 26.42 15.48
C PRO A 335 -44.04 25.43 14.32
N PRO A 336 -44.82 24.34 14.23
CA PRO A 336 -44.83 23.43 13.08
C PRO A 336 -45.03 24.17 11.74
N GLY A 337 -44.42 23.69 10.65
CA GLY A 337 -44.56 24.30 9.31
C GLY A 337 -43.67 25.51 9.01
N THR A 338 -42.82 25.97 9.95
CA THR A 338 -41.95 27.16 9.79
C THR A 338 -40.59 26.90 9.12
N GLY A 339 -40.45 25.82 8.34
CA GLY A 339 -39.24 25.56 7.53
C GLY A 339 -37.97 25.15 8.30
N LYS A 340 -38.05 24.84 9.60
CA LYS A 340 -36.90 24.46 10.46
C LYS A 340 -36.01 23.37 9.85
N THR A 341 -36.62 22.31 9.32
CA THR A 341 -35.89 21.17 8.73
C THR A 341 -35.18 21.56 7.43
N THR A 342 -35.77 22.46 6.65
CA THR A 342 -35.19 23.00 5.42
C THR A 342 -33.97 23.86 5.76
N ILE A 343 -34.09 24.78 6.71
CA ILE A 343 -32.98 25.64 7.13
C ILE A 343 -31.85 24.83 7.79
N ALA A 344 -32.17 23.81 8.58
CA ALA A 344 -31.16 22.94 9.16
C ALA A 344 -30.29 22.26 8.09
N ARG A 345 -30.89 21.84 6.96
CA ARG A 345 -30.16 21.27 5.83
C ARG A 345 -29.28 22.30 5.12
N VAL A 346 -29.80 23.50 4.89
CA VAL A 346 -29.03 24.61 4.28
C VAL A 346 -27.82 24.96 5.14
N VAL A 347 -28.00 25.11 6.46
CA VAL A 347 -26.91 25.41 7.40
C VAL A 347 -25.91 24.26 7.46
N ALA A 348 -26.36 23.00 7.42
CA ALA A 348 -25.47 21.85 7.36
C ALA A 348 -24.59 21.86 6.10
N ASN A 349 -25.16 22.18 4.93
CA ASN A 349 -24.42 22.28 3.68
C ASN A 349 -23.40 23.43 3.69
N ILE A 350 -23.76 24.59 4.25
CA ILE A 350 -22.83 25.71 4.43
C ILE A 350 -21.66 25.30 5.35
N LEU A 351 -21.94 24.63 6.46
CA LEU A 351 -20.89 24.16 7.37
C LEU A 351 -19.97 23.13 6.69
N ALA A 352 -20.53 22.21 5.89
CA ALA A 352 -19.75 21.25 5.12
C ALA A 352 -18.86 21.90 4.04
N GLY A 353 -19.37 22.97 3.39
CA GLY A 353 -18.63 23.78 2.43
C GLY A 353 -17.50 24.62 3.04
N LEU A 354 -17.69 25.11 4.28
CA LEU A 354 -16.71 25.95 4.97
C LEU A 354 -15.54 25.17 5.62
N GLY A 355 -15.72 23.89 5.96
CA GLY A 355 -14.68 23.05 6.58
C GLY A 355 -15.08 22.47 7.93
#